data_AF-A0A4Y9ZNJ4-F1
#
_entry.id   AF-A0A4Y9ZNJ4-F1
#
_cell.length_a   1.000
_cell.length_b   1.000
_cell.length_c   1.000
_cell.angle_alpha   90.00
_cell.angle_beta   90.00
_cell.angle_gamma   90.00
#
_symmetry.space_group_name_H-M   'P 1'
#
loop_
_entity.id
_entity.type
_entity.pdbx_description
1 polymer ?
#
loop_
_entity_poly.entity_id
_entity_poly.type
_entity_poly.pdbx_seq_one_letter_code
_entity_poly.pdbx_strand_id
1 'polypeptide(L)'
;MAEPTTAPWTQCNELWFEDGNIILVEIFNDMFGVADPASSDVFDGCPVIALPDSREDIYNMLKAIHFRQVESKPSFSIIASLLRMSTKYMIDDLRTEMIGILSAIFPTTLEAYEASSKAYCPEDVTPLVAVHLSAAYNVPTIIPVACYLVALMDPNESVLDADNIPPVDLEHAHAL
;
A
#
# COMPACT_ATOMS: atom_id res chain seq x y z
N MET A 1 -45.35 8.06 2.69
CA MET A 1 -44.35 7.01 2.42
C MET A 1 -43.02 7.72 2.34
N ALA A 2 -42.21 7.64 3.40
CA ALA A 2 -40.88 8.22 3.39
C ALA A 2 -39.97 7.29 2.59
N GLU A 3 -39.26 7.83 1.61
CA GLU A 3 -38.22 7.12 0.87
C GLU A 3 -37.14 6.66 1.87
N PRO A 4 -36.59 5.43 1.72
CA PRO A 4 -35.50 5.00 2.58
C PRO A 4 -34.29 5.88 2.25
N THR A 5 -33.89 6.71 3.21
CA THR A 5 -32.64 7.46 3.17
C THR A 5 -31.51 6.45 3.00
N THR A 6 -30.99 6.31 1.78
CA THR A 6 -29.84 5.45 1.52
C THR A 6 -28.69 6.00 2.34
N ALA A 7 -28.21 5.22 3.31
CA ALA A 7 -27.03 5.59 4.07
C ALA A 7 -25.87 5.92 3.09
N PRO A 8 -24.99 6.89 3.40
CA PRO A 8 -23.87 7.26 2.54
C PRO A 8 -22.81 6.15 2.41
N TRP A 9 -22.98 5.05 3.13
CA TRP A 9 -22.06 3.92 3.20
C TRP A 9 -22.67 2.71 2.51
N THR A 10 -21.86 1.98 1.74
CA THR A 10 -22.25 0.72 1.09
C THR A 10 -21.27 -0.36 1.51
N GLN A 11 -21.78 -1.55 1.85
CA GLN A 11 -20.96 -2.69 2.26
C GLN A 11 -20.08 -3.19 1.10
N CYS A 12 -18.84 -3.59 1.41
CA CYS A 12 -17.98 -4.31 0.49
C CYS A 12 -18.21 -5.81 0.66
N ASN A 13 -19.01 -6.41 -0.22
CA ASN A 13 -19.44 -7.81 -0.11
C ASN A 13 -18.29 -8.85 -0.10
N GLU A 14 -17.09 -8.48 -0.54
CA GLU A 14 -15.91 -9.35 -0.51
C GLU A 14 -15.20 -9.37 0.85
N LEU A 15 -15.37 -8.32 1.65
CA LEU A 15 -14.73 -8.15 2.96
C LEU A 15 -15.71 -8.18 4.13
N TRP A 16 -17.01 -8.23 3.84
CA TRP A 16 -18.08 -8.26 4.83
C TRP A 16 -18.54 -9.70 5.05
N PHE A 17 -18.19 -10.27 6.21
CA PHE A 17 -18.64 -11.61 6.59
C PHE A 17 -20.11 -11.58 7.06
N GLU A 18 -20.83 -12.70 6.90
CA GLU A 18 -22.25 -12.82 7.26
C GLU A 18 -22.52 -12.65 8.77
N ASP A 19 -21.49 -12.72 9.61
CA ASP A 19 -21.56 -12.50 11.06
C ASP A 19 -21.41 -11.01 11.45
N GLY A 20 -21.23 -10.10 10.48
CA GLY A 20 -21.09 -8.66 10.71
C GLY A 20 -19.71 -8.25 11.24
N ASN A 21 -18.74 -9.16 11.31
CA ASN A 21 -17.39 -8.83 11.71
C ASN A 21 -16.58 -8.36 10.50
N ILE A 22 -16.12 -7.10 10.49
CA ILE A 22 -14.86 -6.77 9.82
C ILE A 22 -13.77 -6.98 10.87
N ILE A 23 -12.82 -7.88 10.59
CA ILE A 23 -11.73 -8.24 11.51
C ILE A 23 -10.69 -7.10 11.56
N LEU A 24 -11.04 -5.96 12.15
CA LEU A 24 -10.13 -4.79 12.31
C LEU A 24 -9.50 -4.73 13.71
N VAL A 25 -9.82 -5.68 14.59
CA VAL A 25 -9.64 -5.51 16.05
C VAL A 25 -8.19 -5.40 16.48
N GLU A 26 -7.22 -5.99 15.79
CA GLU A 26 -5.82 -5.95 16.25
C GLU A 26 -5.04 -4.72 15.72
N ILE A 27 -5.22 -4.38 14.43
CA ILE A 27 -4.48 -3.26 13.80
C ILE A 27 -5.07 -1.90 14.19
N PHE A 28 -6.38 -1.84 14.40
CA PHE A 28 -7.10 -0.59 14.67
C PHE A 28 -7.55 -0.47 16.13
N ASN A 29 -7.10 -1.36 17.03
CA ASN A 29 -7.52 -1.38 18.43
C ASN A 29 -7.38 -0.01 19.11
N ASP A 30 -6.24 0.64 18.87
CA ASP A 30 -5.94 1.96 19.41
C ASP A 30 -6.88 3.04 18.83
N MET A 31 -7.30 2.90 17.57
CA MET A 31 -8.29 3.81 16.96
C MET A 31 -9.69 3.63 17.56
N PHE A 32 -10.08 2.39 17.88
CA PHE A 32 -11.34 2.12 18.59
C PHE A 32 -11.32 2.67 20.03
N GLY A 33 -10.16 2.71 20.69
CA GLY A 33 -10.02 3.28 22.03
C GLY A 33 -10.12 4.80 22.11
N VAL A 34 -9.87 5.50 21.00
CA VAL A 34 -9.91 6.98 20.91
C VAL A 34 -11.25 7.49 20.39
N ALA A 35 -12.00 6.69 19.65
CA ALA A 35 -13.31 7.06 19.15
C ALA A 35 -14.29 7.30 20.32
N ASP A 36 -14.82 8.52 20.44
CA ASP A 36 -15.89 8.81 21.41
C ASP A 36 -17.17 8.09 20.96
N PRO A 37 -17.66 7.09 21.74
CA PRO A 37 -18.84 6.31 21.37
C PRO A 37 -20.11 7.16 21.31
N ALA A 38 -20.11 8.38 21.83
CA ALA A 38 -21.24 9.31 21.71
C ALA A 38 -21.25 10.12 20.40
N SER A 39 -20.14 10.19 19.67
CA SER A 39 -20.01 10.96 18.43
C SER A 39 -19.70 10.12 17.19
N SER A 40 -19.46 8.81 17.35
CA SER A 40 -19.22 7.90 16.22
C SER A 40 -20.52 7.59 15.49
N ASP A 41 -20.51 7.73 14.17
CA ASP A 41 -21.58 7.19 13.33
C ASP A 41 -21.73 5.68 13.57
N VAL A 42 -22.97 5.18 13.48
CA VAL A 42 -23.26 3.76 13.66
C VAL A 42 -23.86 3.21 12.37
N PHE A 43 -23.33 2.08 11.91
CA PHE A 43 -23.82 1.36 10.73
C PHE A 43 -24.06 -0.10 11.12
N ASP A 44 -25.28 -0.61 10.89
CA ASP A 44 -25.73 -1.95 11.30
C ASP A 44 -25.45 -2.31 12.77
N GLY A 45 -25.48 -1.32 13.66
CA GLY A 45 -25.23 -1.50 15.10
C GLY A 45 -23.75 -1.50 15.49
N CYS A 46 -22.84 -1.29 14.53
CA CYS A 46 -21.40 -1.18 14.76
C CYS A 46 -20.91 0.28 14.66
N PRO A 47 -19.98 0.71 15.52
CA PRO A 47 -19.30 2.00 15.36
C PRO A 47 -18.54 2.08 14.04
N VAL A 48 -18.69 3.19 13.34
CA VAL A 48 -17.99 3.48 12.08
C VAL A 48 -16.77 4.33 12.39
N ILE A 49 -15.61 3.89 11.91
CA ILE A 49 -14.38 4.67 11.92
C ILE A 49 -14.06 5.07 10.49
N ALA A 50 -14.03 6.38 10.24
CA ALA A 50 -13.59 6.92 8.97
C ALA A 50 -12.05 6.92 8.92
N LEU A 51 -11.49 6.22 7.94
CA LEU A 51 -10.06 6.26 7.66
C LEU A 51 -9.76 7.31 6.60
N PRO A 52 -8.64 8.05 6.70
CA PRO A 52 -8.27 9.06 5.72
C PRO A 52 -7.72 8.46 4.41
N ASP A 53 -7.44 7.16 4.40
CA ASP A 53 -6.84 6.45 3.26
C ASP A 53 -7.83 6.18 2.13
N SER A 54 -7.29 5.94 0.94
CA SER A 54 -8.12 5.56 -0.21
C SER A 54 -8.81 4.20 0.01
N ARG A 55 -9.98 4.04 -0.62
CA ARG A 55 -10.73 2.78 -0.57
C ARG A 55 -9.90 1.64 -1.14
N GLU A 56 -9.19 1.88 -2.24
CA GLU A 56 -8.36 0.89 -2.91
C GLU A 56 -7.21 0.41 -2.02
N ASP A 57 -6.53 1.32 -1.32
CA ASP A 57 -5.43 0.97 -0.41
C ASP A 57 -5.91 0.12 0.77
N ILE A 58 -7.01 0.53 1.40
CA ILE A 58 -7.60 -0.22 2.51
C ILE A 58 -8.06 -1.60 2.03
N TYR A 59 -8.73 -1.67 0.89
CA TYR A 59 -9.17 -2.93 0.31
C TYR A 59 -7.98 -3.88 0.04
N ASN A 60 -6.92 -3.40 -0.61
CA ASN A 60 -5.73 -4.20 -0.90
C ASN A 60 -5.03 -4.68 0.37
N MET A 61 -4.87 -3.78 1.36
CA MET A 61 -4.27 -4.13 2.65
C MET A 61 -5.08 -5.22 3.36
N LEU A 62 -6.41 -5.03 3.48
CA LEU A 62 -7.30 -6.01 4.13
C LEU A 62 -7.27 -7.35 3.42
N LYS A 63 -7.26 -7.35 2.09
CA LYS A 63 -7.16 -8.57 1.29
C LYS A 63 -5.84 -9.31 1.53
N ALA A 64 -4.73 -8.58 1.59
CA ALA A 64 -3.41 -9.14 1.84
C ALA A 64 -3.28 -9.75 3.24
N ILE A 65 -3.81 -9.09 4.29
CA ILE A 65 -3.68 -9.60 5.67
C ILE A 65 -4.64 -10.76 5.97
N HIS A 66 -5.90 -10.69 5.50
CA HIS A 66 -6.92 -11.65 5.91
C HIS A 66 -6.89 -12.91 5.07
N PHE A 67 -6.77 -12.76 3.76
CA PHE A 67 -6.78 -13.92 2.87
C PHE A 67 -5.37 -14.42 2.58
N ARG A 68 -4.33 -13.70 3.03
CA ARG A 68 -2.94 -13.93 2.58
C ARG A 68 -2.86 -14.00 1.05
N GLN A 69 -3.73 -13.23 0.39
CA GLN A 69 -3.85 -13.16 -1.05
C GLN A 69 -3.19 -11.90 -1.53
N VAL A 70 -1.88 -11.98 -1.71
CA VAL A 70 -1.18 -11.13 -2.66
C VAL A 70 -1.23 -11.84 -4.01
N GLU A 71 -1.45 -11.09 -5.09
CA GLU A 71 -1.33 -11.67 -6.43
C GLU A 71 0.04 -12.34 -6.61
N SER A 72 0.15 -13.39 -7.42
CA SER A 72 1.44 -14.06 -7.62
C SER A 72 2.47 -13.18 -8.35
N LYS A 73 1.99 -12.17 -9.08
CA LYS A 73 2.76 -11.18 -9.83
C LYS A 73 2.03 -9.83 -9.74
N PRO A 74 2.05 -9.15 -8.57
CA PRO A 74 1.31 -7.91 -8.39
C PRO A 74 1.81 -6.80 -9.32
N SER A 75 0.99 -5.79 -9.59
CA SER A 75 1.54 -4.57 -10.21
C SER A 75 2.46 -3.84 -9.24
N PHE A 76 3.35 -2.99 -9.75
CA PHE A 76 4.17 -2.14 -8.90
C PHE A 76 3.31 -1.20 -8.05
N SER A 77 2.20 -0.72 -8.61
CA SER A 77 1.21 0.10 -7.90
C SER A 77 0.62 -0.62 -6.67
N ILE A 78 0.32 -1.93 -6.78
CA ILE A 78 -0.14 -2.75 -5.64
C ILE A 78 0.99 -2.91 -4.62
N ILE A 79 2.23 -3.18 -5.04
CA ILE A 79 3.37 -3.29 -4.13
C ILE A 79 3.58 -1.99 -3.35
N ALA A 80 3.53 -0.84 -4.04
CA ALA A 80 3.68 0.49 -3.42
C ALA A 80 2.54 0.78 -2.43
N SER A 81 1.30 0.46 -2.80
CA SER A 81 0.12 0.57 -1.94
C SER A 81 0.30 -0.26 -0.66
N LEU A 82 0.62 -1.55 -0.79
CA LEU A 82 0.81 -2.45 0.35
C LEU A 82 2.01 -2.05 1.22
N LEU A 83 3.11 -1.57 0.62
CA LEU A 83 4.25 -1.06 1.37
C LEU A 83 3.89 0.20 2.18
N ARG A 84 3.17 1.15 1.56
CA ARG A 84 2.68 2.36 2.25
C ARG A 84 1.81 1.99 3.45
N MET A 85 0.81 1.15 3.20
CA MET A 85 -0.19 0.78 4.21
C MET A 85 0.42 -0.05 5.33
N SER A 86 1.25 -1.04 5.01
CA SER A 86 1.98 -1.81 6.02
C SER A 86 2.92 -0.96 6.86
N THR A 87 3.50 0.11 6.31
CA THR A 87 4.33 1.05 7.07
C THR A 87 3.48 1.93 7.98
N LYS A 88 2.39 2.51 7.45
CA LYS A 88 1.48 3.40 8.19
C LYS A 88 0.80 2.68 9.37
N TYR A 89 0.39 1.44 9.16
CA TYR A 89 -0.33 0.63 10.13
C TYR A 89 0.55 -0.39 10.86
N MET A 90 1.88 -0.29 10.74
CA MET A 90 2.88 -1.12 11.43
C MET A 90 2.65 -2.64 11.27
N ILE A 91 2.35 -3.07 10.04
CA ILE A 91 2.13 -4.48 9.68
C ILE A 91 3.46 -5.07 9.18
N ASP A 92 4.35 -5.41 10.12
CA ASP A 92 5.75 -5.77 9.85
C ASP A 92 5.92 -6.95 8.88
N ASP A 93 5.08 -7.98 9.00
CA ASP A 93 5.11 -9.15 8.12
C ASP A 93 4.87 -8.75 6.66
N LEU A 94 3.82 -7.96 6.42
CA LEU A 94 3.44 -7.50 5.08
C LEU A 94 4.50 -6.54 4.51
N ARG A 95 5.04 -5.66 5.37
CA ARG A 95 6.13 -4.76 4.99
C ARG A 95 7.36 -5.55 4.55
N THR A 96 7.74 -6.56 5.31
CA THR A 96 8.88 -7.43 5.01
C THR A 96 8.68 -8.17 3.69
N GLU A 97 7.48 -8.69 3.44
CA GLU A 97 7.12 -9.33 2.19
C GLU A 97 7.28 -8.39 0.99
N MET A 98 6.73 -7.16 1.08
CA MET A 98 6.84 -6.17 0.00
C MET A 98 8.29 -5.75 -0.26
N ILE A 99 9.10 -5.59 0.78
CA ILE A 99 10.54 -5.31 0.63
C ILE A 99 11.26 -6.49 -0.04
N GLY A 100 10.87 -7.73 0.27
CA GLY A 100 11.38 -8.93 -0.39
C GLY A 100 11.10 -8.93 -1.89
N ILE A 101 9.87 -8.60 -2.29
CA ILE A 101 9.48 -8.48 -3.70
C ILE A 101 10.28 -7.36 -4.38
N LEU A 102 10.37 -6.17 -3.75
CA LEU A 102 11.14 -5.05 -4.29
C LEU A 102 12.63 -5.37 -4.43
N SER A 103 13.22 -6.08 -3.47
CA SER A 103 14.64 -6.47 -3.50
C SER A 103 14.93 -7.53 -4.56
N ALA A 104 13.93 -8.30 -4.99
CA ALA A 104 14.06 -9.20 -6.14
C ALA A 104 14.03 -8.45 -7.47
N ILE A 105 13.28 -7.34 -7.57
CA ILE A 105 13.20 -6.50 -8.77
C ILE A 105 14.44 -5.58 -8.86
N PHE A 106 14.84 -5.00 -7.73
CA PHE A 106 15.95 -4.08 -7.58
C PHE A 106 16.93 -4.58 -6.51
N PRO A 107 17.80 -5.55 -6.83
CA PRO A 107 18.78 -6.06 -5.88
C PRO A 107 19.73 -4.98 -5.38
N THR A 108 20.36 -5.21 -4.23
CA THR A 108 21.31 -4.25 -3.66
C THR A 108 22.61 -4.12 -4.46
N THR A 109 23.00 -5.14 -5.22
CA THR A 109 24.26 -5.15 -5.98
C THR A 109 23.99 -5.32 -7.48
N LEU A 110 24.85 -4.69 -8.28
CA LEU A 110 24.79 -4.81 -9.74
C LEU A 110 25.01 -6.26 -10.20
N GLU A 111 25.94 -6.99 -9.56
CA GLU A 111 26.20 -8.41 -9.85
C GLU A 111 24.94 -9.26 -9.64
N ALA A 112 24.20 -9.03 -8.55
CA ALA A 112 22.94 -9.75 -8.30
C ALA A 112 21.86 -9.38 -9.33
N TYR A 113 21.81 -8.12 -9.75
CA TYR A 113 20.91 -7.68 -10.81
C TYR A 113 21.23 -8.36 -12.15
N GLU A 114 22.50 -8.40 -12.55
CA GLU A 114 22.95 -9.05 -13.79
C GLU A 114 22.74 -10.56 -13.78
N ALA A 115 22.89 -11.20 -12.62
CA ALA A 115 22.66 -12.63 -12.43
C ALA A 115 21.17 -13.01 -12.27
N SER A 116 20.30 -12.03 -12.00
CA SER A 116 18.87 -12.28 -11.76
C SER A 116 18.17 -12.79 -13.01
N SER A 117 17.37 -13.85 -12.87
CA SER A 117 16.39 -14.17 -13.90
C SER A 117 15.29 -13.12 -13.81
N LYS A 118 15.10 -12.31 -14.86
CA LYS A 118 14.01 -11.31 -14.96
C LYS A 118 12.62 -11.96 -15.12
N ALA A 119 12.35 -13.04 -14.38
CA ALA A 119 11.14 -13.85 -14.46
C ALA A 119 9.87 -13.08 -14.07
N TYR A 120 10.07 -12.00 -13.32
CA TYR A 120 9.03 -11.09 -12.89
C TYR A 120 9.59 -9.66 -12.81
N CYS A 121 8.97 -8.77 -13.56
CA CYS A 121 9.19 -7.33 -13.57
C CYS A 121 7.83 -6.72 -13.93
N PRO A 122 7.18 -5.97 -13.03
CA PRO A 122 5.91 -5.32 -13.34
C PRO A 122 6.04 -4.39 -14.54
N GLU A 123 5.02 -4.29 -15.39
CA GLU A 123 5.07 -3.40 -16.56
C GLU A 123 4.95 -1.92 -16.19
N ASP A 124 4.30 -1.63 -15.05
CA ASP A 124 4.08 -0.28 -14.52
C ASP A 124 5.25 0.23 -13.66
N VAL A 125 6.34 -0.54 -13.53
CA VAL A 125 7.50 -0.11 -12.75
C VAL A 125 8.38 0.85 -13.53
N THR A 126 8.68 2.00 -12.95
CA THR A 126 9.77 2.87 -13.42
C THR A 126 10.88 2.94 -12.36
N PRO A 127 12.16 2.90 -12.76
CA PRO A 127 13.28 3.05 -11.83
C PRO A 127 13.18 4.33 -10.98
N LEU A 128 12.67 5.41 -11.57
CA LEU A 128 12.48 6.69 -10.89
C LEU A 128 11.49 6.57 -9.73
N VAL A 129 10.34 5.94 -9.95
CA VAL A 129 9.35 5.75 -8.88
C VAL A 129 9.89 4.79 -7.82
N ALA A 130 10.68 3.78 -8.19
CA ALA A 130 11.33 2.91 -7.20
C ALA A 130 12.30 3.67 -6.28
N VAL A 131 13.08 4.62 -6.80
CA VAL A 131 13.93 5.51 -5.99
C VAL A 131 13.07 6.35 -5.03
N HIS A 132 12.01 6.98 -5.52
CA HIS A 132 11.12 7.78 -4.66
C HIS A 132 10.47 6.94 -3.56
N LEU A 133 9.96 5.75 -3.91
CA LEU A 133 9.37 4.81 -2.97
C LEU A 133 10.36 4.39 -1.88
N SER A 134 11.61 4.11 -2.28
CA SER A 134 12.68 3.72 -1.35
C SER A 134 12.97 4.77 -0.30
N ALA A 135 12.96 6.06 -0.69
CA ALA A 135 13.19 7.17 0.20
C ALA A 135 11.97 7.39 1.13
N ALA A 136 10.76 7.36 0.57
CA ALA A 136 9.53 7.60 1.31
C ALA A 136 9.27 6.58 2.43
N TYR A 137 9.60 5.30 2.18
CA TYR A 137 9.30 4.20 3.10
C TYR A 137 10.55 3.54 3.69
N ASN A 138 11.70 4.23 3.64
CA ASN A 138 12.97 3.76 4.18
C ASN A 138 13.32 2.31 3.76
N VAL A 139 13.46 2.11 2.45
CA VAL A 139 13.87 0.83 1.84
C VAL A 139 15.22 1.03 1.10
N PRO A 140 16.32 1.31 1.81
CA PRO A 140 17.58 1.69 1.17
C PRO A 140 18.23 0.56 0.36
N THR A 141 17.81 -0.69 0.57
CA THR A 141 18.36 -1.87 -0.12
C THR A 141 18.19 -1.80 -1.63
N ILE A 142 17.14 -1.15 -2.13
CA ILE A 142 16.84 -1.11 -3.57
C ILE A 142 17.48 0.08 -4.29
N ILE A 143 18.00 1.06 -3.55
CA ILE A 143 18.55 2.31 -4.09
C ILE A 143 19.65 2.09 -5.14
N PRO A 144 20.67 1.22 -4.90
CA PRO A 144 21.82 1.15 -5.80
C PRO A 144 21.45 0.80 -7.24
N VAL A 145 20.66 -0.26 -7.42
CA VAL A 145 20.22 -0.71 -8.75
C VAL A 145 19.14 0.21 -9.32
N ALA A 146 18.21 0.72 -8.50
CA ALA A 146 17.21 1.67 -8.97
C ALA A 146 17.88 2.93 -9.56
N CYS A 147 18.87 3.52 -8.86
CA CYS A 147 19.64 4.66 -9.36
C CYS A 147 20.46 4.33 -10.61
N TYR A 148 21.08 3.15 -10.68
CA TYR A 148 21.78 2.68 -11.88
C TYR A 148 20.84 2.64 -13.09
N LEU A 149 19.64 2.10 -12.93
CA LEU A 149 18.64 2.02 -13.99
C LEU A 149 18.10 3.39 -14.40
N VAL A 150 17.89 4.31 -13.44
CA VAL A 150 17.54 5.70 -13.75
C VAL A 150 18.61 6.36 -14.63
N ALA A 151 19.89 6.14 -14.34
CA ALA A 151 20.99 6.69 -15.13
C ALA A 151 21.06 6.16 -16.58
N LEU A 152 20.36 5.07 -16.88
CA LEU A 152 20.28 4.47 -18.21
C LEU A 152 19.02 4.87 -18.99
N MET A 153 18.07 5.58 -18.37
CA MET A 153 16.85 6.04 -19.03
C MET A 153 17.15 7.16 -20.03
N ASP A 154 16.41 7.23 -21.15
CA ASP A 154 16.49 8.36 -22.08
C ASP A 154 15.93 9.61 -21.38
N PRO A 155 16.67 10.74 -21.30
CA PRO A 155 16.20 11.97 -20.68
C PRO A 155 14.90 12.53 -21.29
N ASN A 156 14.54 12.12 -22.51
CA ASN A 156 13.35 12.60 -23.23
C ASN A 156 12.10 11.73 -22.97
N GLU A 157 12.25 10.60 -22.31
CA GLU A 157 11.15 9.70 -21.96
C GLU A 157 10.74 10.01 -20.51
N SER A 158 9.79 10.95 -20.36
CA SER A 158 8.94 11.16 -19.17
C SER A 158 9.59 11.47 -17.81
N VAL A 159 10.90 11.76 -17.71
CA VAL A 159 11.57 12.11 -16.43
C VAL A 159 10.97 13.35 -15.74
N LEU A 160 10.23 14.20 -16.47
CA LEU A 160 9.68 15.47 -15.96
C LEU A 160 8.15 15.48 -15.80
N ASP A 161 7.44 14.40 -16.15
CA ASP A 161 6.00 14.34 -15.99
C ASP A 161 5.68 13.97 -14.53
N ALA A 162 5.56 15.01 -13.69
CA ALA A 162 5.23 14.92 -12.27
C ALA A 162 3.93 14.13 -11.99
N ASP A 163 3.08 13.95 -13.01
CA ASP A 163 1.81 13.22 -12.93
C ASP A 163 1.99 11.68 -12.83
N ASN A 164 3.18 11.14 -13.13
CA ASN A 164 3.48 9.70 -13.01
C ASN A 164 4.10 9.31 -11.66
N ILE A 165 4.34 10.28 -10.77
CA ILE A 165 4.78 10.00 -9.40
C ILE A 165 3.50 9.80 -8.57
N PRO A 166 3.22 8.58 -8.08
CA PRO A 166 2.06 8.39 -7.21
C PRO A 166 2.20 9.35 -6.02
N PRO A 167 1.12 10.05 -5.61
CA PRO A 167 1.19 11.01 -4.52
C PRO A 167 1.79 10.32 -3.30
N VAL A 168 3.00 10.74 -2.95
CA VAL A 168 3.67 10.32 -1.73
C VAL A 168 3.06 11.17 -0.64
N ASP A 169 2.23 10.55 0.20
CA ASP A 169 1.65 11.20 1.36
C ASP A 169 2.78 11.42 2.40
N LEU A 170 3.53 12.50 2.19
CA LEU A 170 4.75 12.86 2.93
C LEU A 170 4.46 13.35 4.36
N GLU A 171 3.20 13.41 4.79
CA GLU A 171 2.84 13.92 6.13
C GLU A 171 3.44 13.11 7.28
N HIS A 172 3.86 11.85 7.05
CA HIS A 172 4.35 10.97 8.12
C HIS A 172 5.83 10.55 8.00
N ALA A 173 6.56 11.01 6.96
CA ALA A 173 7.95 10.60 6.73
C ALA A 173 8.99 11.29 7.65
N HIS A 174 8.56 12.23 8.50
CA HIS A 174 9.44 13.00 9.39
C HIS A 174 9.50 12.51 10.84
N ALA A 175 8.97 11.33 11.16
CA ALA A 175 9.01 10.76 12.51
C ALA A 175 9.85 9.47 12.58
N LEU A 176 11.15 9.58 12.30
CA LEU A 176 12.18 8.65 12.78
C LEU A 176 13.39 9.44 13.29
#